data_AF-A0A552RIY7-F1
#
_entry.id   AF-A0A552RIY7-F1
#
_cell.length_a   1.000
_cell.length_b   1.000
_cell.length_c   1.000
_cell.angle_alpha   90.00
_cell.angle_beta   90.00
_cell.angle_gamma   90.00
#
_symmetry.space_group_name_H-M   'P 1'
#
loop_
_entity.id
_entity.type
_entity.pdbx_description
1 polymer ?
#
loop_
_entity_poly.entity_id
_entity_poly.type
_entity_poly.pdbx_seq_one_letter_code
_entity_poly.pdbx_strand_id
1 'polypeptide(L)' 'MTPHWTRSSYCDSAGPDCVEVALPPGPAPAVRLRDSATPTAPGLAFGAAAWAAFVGSVGQLGPHD' A
#
# COMPACT_ATOMS: atom_id res chain seq x y z
N MET A 1 -14.42 12.75 1.44
CA MET A 1 -13.70 11.87 2.38
C MET A 1 -12.33 11.58 1.79
N THR A 2 -11.27 12.11 2.41
CA THR A 2 -9.89 11.88 1.97
C THR A 2 -9.39 10.55 2.55
N PRO A 3 -8.67 9.72 1.77
CA PRO A 3 -8.06 8.50 2.29
C PRO A 3 -7.01 8.82 3.35
N HIS A 4 -6.96 8.03 4.42
CA HIS A 4 -5.89 8.10 5.42
C HIS A 4 -4.73 7.21 4.95
N TRP A 5 -3.59 7.82 4.67
CA TRP A 5 -2.39 7.13 4.17
C TRP A 5 -1.45 6.76 5.31
N THR A 6 -0.98 5.52 5.32
CA THR A 6 0.03 5.00 6.23
C THR A 6 1.30 4.70 5.43
N ARG A 7 2.40 5.33 5.81
CA ARG A 7 3.72 5.15 5.20
C ARG A 7 4.39 3.88 5.72
N SER A 8 5.12 3.17 4.85
CA SER A 8 5.91 2.00 5.24
C SER A 8 6.94 2.33 6.32
N SER A 9 7.13 1.40 7.28
CA SER A 9 8.15 1.50 8.33
C SER A 9 9.57 1.21 7.86
N TYR A 10 9.73 0.60 6.67
CA TYR A 10 11.04 0.34 6.06
C TYR A 10 11.61 1.55 5.30
N CYS A 11 10.91 2.68 5.37
CA CYS A 11 11.35 3.91 4.77
C CYS A 11 12.45 4.60 5.57
N ASP A 12 13.55 4.91 4.90
CA ASP A 12 14.54 5.85 5.39
C ASP A 12 13.92 7.27 5.46
N SER A 13 14.36 8.04 6.46
CA SER A 13 14.25 9.48 6.56
C SER A 13 14.86 10.27 5.40
N ALA A 14 15.75 9.67 4.60
CA ALA A 14 16.53 10.35 3.58
C ALA A 14 15.78 10.70 2.28
N GLY A 15 14.56 10.20 2.05
CA GLY A 15 13.89 10.47 0.77
C GLY A 15 12.40 10.10 0.66
N PRO A 16 11.74 10.52 -0.43
CA PRO A 16 10.33 10.27 -0.68
C PRO A 16 10.05 8.93 -1.36
N ASP A 17 11.04 8.04 -1.51
CA ASP A 17 10.91 6.78 -2.27
C ASP A 17 10.26 5.67 -1.44
N CYS A 18 9.00 5.91 -1.09
CA CYS A 18 8.31 5.19 -0.04
C CYS A 18 6.92 4.74 -0.47
N VAL A 19 6.59 3.49 -0.16
CA VAL A 19 5.23 2.98 -0.38
C VAL A 19 4.31 3.45 0.75
N GLU A 20 3.15 3.98 0.36
CA GLU A 20 2.05 4.32 1.27
C GLU A 20 0.80 3.50 0.93
N VAL A 21 0.09 3.07 1.97
CA VAL A 21 -1.17 2.31 1.85
C VAL A 21 -2.32 3.08 2.47
N ALA A 22 -3.50 3.02 1.87
CA ALA A 22 -4.73 3.52 2.47
C ALA A 22 -5.84 2.46 2.42
N LEU A 23 -6.50 2.28 3.56
CA LEU A 23 -7.70 1.46 3.68
C LEU A 23 -8.91 2.40 3.68
N PRO A 24 -9.69 2.47 2.59
CA PRO A 24 -10.83 3.37 2.54
C PRO A 24 -11.96 2.88 3.45
N PRO A 25 -12.67 3.77 4.13
CA PRO A 25 -13.89 3.41 4.84
C PRO A 25 -15.01 3.08 3.84
N GLY A 26 -15.85 2.08 4.16
CA GLY A 26 -17.09 1.80 3.44
C GLY A 26 -17.26 0.36 2.94
N PRO A 27 -18.41 0.05 2.29
CA PRO A 27 -18.84 -1.32 1.97
C PRO A 27 -18.11 -1.97 0.77
N ALA A 28 -17.37 -1.19 -0.03
CA ALA A 28 -16.53 -1.69 -1.11
C ALA A 28 -15.10 -1.15 -0.97
N PRO A 29 -14.35 -1.55 0.08
CA PRO A 29 -13.07 -0.96 0.37
C PRO A 29 -12.00 -1.54 -0.58
N ALA A 30 -11.49 -0.71 -1.49
CA ALA A 30 -10.32 -1.05 -2.29
C ALA A 30 -9.05 -0.56 -1.59
N VAL A 31 -8.10 -1.45 -1.30
CA VAL A 31 -6.79 -1.08 -0.75
C VAL A 31 -6.05 -0.25 -1.79
N ARG A 32 -5.64 0.96 -1.41
CA ARG A 32 -4.90 1.85 -2.30
C ARG A 32 -3.43 1.85 -1.95
N LEU A 33 -2.58 1.81 -2.97
CA LEU A 33 -1.14 1.92 -2.86
C LEU A 33 -0.66 3.09 -3.72
N ARG A 34 0.29 3.86 -3.21
CA ARG A 34 0.99 4.87 -4.01
C ARG A 34 2.45 4.98 -3.60
N ASP A 35 3.21 5.61 -4.46
CA ASP A 35 4.56 6.05 -4.21
C ASP A 35 4.55 7.46 -3.59
N SER A 36 5.26 7.65 -2.49
CA SER A 36 5.37 8.91 -1.75
C SER A 36 6.05 10.03 -2.55
N ALA A 37 6.89 9.71 -3.53
CA ALA A 37 7.56 10.68 -4.40
C ALA A 37 6.63 11.23 -5.47
N THR A 38 5.52 10.52 -5.75
CA THR A 38 4.54 10.92 -6.76
C THR A 38 3.10 10.89 -6.22
N PRO A 39 2.80 11.67 -5.15
CA PRO A 39 1.53 11.55 -4.42
C PRO A 39 0.28 11.97 -5.23
N THR A 40 0.48 12.68 -6.35
CA THR A 40 -0.56 13.11 -7.29
C THR A 40 -0.73 12.18 -8.48
N ALA A 41 0.20 11.24 -8.70
CA ALA A 41 0.07 10.24 -9.75
C ALA A 41 -1.03 9.22 -9.41
N PRO A 42 -1.63 8.56 -10.41
CA PRO A 42 -2.59 7.48 -10.17
C PRO A 42 -1.96 6.36 -9.34
N GLY A 43 -2.50 6.12 -8.14
CA GLY A 43 -2.14 4.97 -7.32
C GLY A 43 -2.78 3.67 -7.81
N LEU A 44 -2.29 2.54 -7.30
CA LEU A 44 -2.89 1.23 -7.52
C LEU A 44 -4.07 1.03 -6.56
N ALA A 45 -5.10 0.31 -6.99
CA ALA A 45 -6.25 -0.02 -6.16
C ALA A 45 -6.60 -1.51 -6.31
N PHE A 46 -6.69 -2.20 -5.18
CA PHE A 46 -6.93 -3.64 -5.12
C PHE A 46 -8.23 -3.92 -4.36
N GLY A 47 -9.08 -4.79 -4.90
CA GLY A 47 -10.18 -5.35 -4.13
C GLY A 47 -9.67 -6.24 -2.99
N ALA A 48 -10.48 -6.44 -1.95
CA ALA A 48 -10.08 -7.18 -0.75
C ALA A 48 -9.51 -8.58 -1.05
N ALA A 49 -10.12 -9.34 -1.97
CA ALA A 49 -9.66 -10.67 -2.35
C ALA A 49 -8.28 -10.66 -3.02
N ALA A 50 -8.05 -9.72 -3.94
CA ALA A 50 -6.76 -9.58 -4.61
C ALA A 50 -5.65 -9.15 -3.63
N TRP A 51 -5.98 -8.24 -2.70
CA TRP A 51 -5.06 -7.82 -1.65
C TRP A 51 -4.68 -8.97 -0.71
N ALA A 52 -5.67 -9.77 -0.27
CA ALA A 52 -5.42 -10.93 0.59
C ALA A 52 -4.53 -11.97 -0.10
N ALA A 53 -4.78 -12.26 -1.38
CA ALA A 53 -3.94 -13.17 -2.16
C ALA A 53 -2.50 -12.66 -2.30
N PHE A 54 -2.32 -11.36 -2.56
CA PHE A 54 -0.99 -10.73 -2.63
C PHE A 54 -0.23 -10.88 -1.32
N VAL A 55 -0.82 -10.46 -0.19
CA VAL A 55 -0.17 -10.58 1.14
C VAL A 55 0.14 -12.04 1.49
N GLY A 56 -0.77 -12.97 1.15
CA GLY A 56 -0.54 -14.40 1.32
C GLY A 56 0.70 -14.88 0.56
N SER A 57 0.85 -14.48 -0.71
CA SER A 57 2.02 -14.85 -1.51
C SER A 57 3.34 -14.29 -0.95
N VAL A 58 3.33 -13.06 -0.45
CA VAL A 58 4.53 -12.44 0.16
C VAL A 58 4.94 -13.17 1.44
N GLY A 59 3.99 -13.55 2.29
CA GLY A 59 4.28 -14.33 3.50
C GLY A 59 4.89 -15.71 3.23
N GLN A 60 4.61 -16.29 2.06
CA GLN A 60 5.17 -17.58 1.63
C GLN A 60 6.59 -17.47 1.07
N LEU A 61 7.02 -16.28 0.65
CA LEU A 61 8.36 -16.05 0.12
C LEU A 61 9.45 -16.05 1.21
N GLY A 62 9.05 -15.99 2.49
CA GLY A 62 9.99 -15.91 3.63
C GLY A 62 10.81 -14.61 3.62
N PRO A 63 11.64 -14.36 4.64
CA PRO A 63 12.70 -13.37 4.51
C PRO A 63 13.59 -13.84 3.35
N HIS A 64 13.67 -13.06 2.28
CA HIS A 64 14.81 -13.17 1.38
C HIS A 64 16.00 -12.56 2.11
N ASP A 65 17.08 -13.33 2.23
CA ASP A 65 18.40 -12.82 2.61
C ASP A 65 18.80 -11.63 1.72
#